data_AF-A0A223E3N8-F1
#
_entry.id   AF-A0A223E3N8-F1
#
_cell.length_a   1.000
_cell.length_b   1.000
_cell.length_c   1.000
_cell.angle_alpha   90.00
_cell.angle_beta   90.00
_cell.angle_gamma   90.00
#
_symmetry.space_group_name_H-M   'P 1'
#
loop_
_entity.id
_entity.type
_entity.pdbx_description
1 polymer ?
#
loop_
_entity_poly.entity_id
_entity_poly.type
_entity_poly.pdbx_seq_one_letter_code
_entity_poly.pdbx_strand_id
1 'polypeptide(L)'
;MPVTVFYEHLIEQGEIPENHTSYFTIYRLLKKHNLVGKEILPMPERKRFAYDQINELWQGDLSHGPTIRVNGKAQKTFLIAYIDDSAS
;
A
#
# COMPACT_ATOMS: atom_id res chain seq x y z
N MET A 1 5.49 -2.90 -17.32
CA MET A 1 6.94 -2.78 -17.61
C MET A 1 7.44 -1.45 -17.07
N PRO A 2 8.49 -1.42 -16.23
CA PRO A 2 9.09 -0.18 -15.76
C PRO A 2 9.63 0.68 -16.93
N VAL A 3 9.56 2.00 -16.81
CA VAL A 3 10.03 2.93 -17.87
C VAL A 3 11.53 2.82 -18.11
N THR A 4 12.29 2.42 -17.09
CA THR A 4 13.74 2.15 -17.18
C THR A 4 14.05 1.00 -18.12
N VAL A 5 13.35 -0.13 -17.95
CA VAL A 5 13.51 -1.32 -18.82
C VAL A 5 13.13 -0.99 -20.27
N PHE A 6 12.09 -0.18 -20.47
CA PHE A 6 11.72 0.30 -21.81
C PHE A 6 12.80 1.17 -22.45
N TYR A 7 13.42 2.06 -21.66
CA TYR A 7 14.50 2.93 -22.12
C TYR A 7 15.76 2.14 -22.53
N GLU A 8 16.15 1.15 -21.71
CA GLU A 8 17.26 0.24 -22.02
C GLU A 8 16.99 -0.55 -23.30
N HIS A 9 15.76 -1.06 -23.47
CA HIS A 9 15.39 -1.78 -24.68
C HIS A 9 15.48 -0.93 -25.94
N LEU A 10 15.09 0.35 -25.88
CA LEU A 10 15.22 1.27 -27.03
C LEU A 10 16.69 1.51 -27.44
N ILE A 11 17.61 1.49 -26.47
CA ILE A 11 19.06 1.59 -26.73
C ILE A 11 19.55 0.29 -27.37
N GLU A 12 19.20 -0.87 -26.79
CA GLU A 12 19.60 -2.18 -27.31
C GLU A 12 19.12 -2.44 -28.74
N GLN A 13 17.90 -1.99 -29.07
CA GLN A 13 17.35 -2.10 -30.42
C GLN A 13 17.92 -1.06 -31.40
N GLY A 14 18.73 -0.10 -30.92
CA GLY A 14 19.29 0.98 -31.73
C GLY A 14 18.28 2.04 -32.18
N GLU A 15 17.08 2.04 -31.60
CA GLU A 15 16.01 3.02 -31.89
C GLU A 15 16.36 4.41 -31.33
N ILE A 16 17.14 4.46 -30.24
CA ILE A 16 17.72 5.70 -29.71
C ILE A 16 19.23 5.55 -29.47
N PRO A 17 20.04 6.58 -29.82
CA PRO A 17 21.44 6.60 -29.45
C PRO A 17 21.61 6.82 -27.94
N GLU A 18 22.51 6.06 -27.33
CA GLU A 18 22.81 6.01 -25.88
C GLU A 18 23.15 7.38 -25.26
N ASN A 19 23.52 8.37 -26.08
CA ASN A 19 23.92 9.72 -25.66
C ASN A 19 23.10 10.86 -26.27
N HIS A 20 22.07 10.59 -27.07
CA HIS A 20 21.29 11.64 -27.72
C HIS A 20 20.00 11.99 -26.96
N THR A 21 19.41 11.01 -26.28
CA THR A 21 18.10 11.19 -25.63
C THR A 21 18.17 10.77 -24.17
N SER A 22 18.03 11.73 -23.26
CA SER A 22 17.96 11.43 -21.82
C SER A 22 16.73 10.59 -21.47
N TYR A 23 16.88 9.68 -20.51
CA TYR A 23 15.79 8.98 -19.83
C TYR A 23 14.61 9.89 -19.48
N PHE A 24 14.87 11.09 -18.94
CA PHE A 24 13.82 12.04 -18.53
C PHE A 24 12.95 12.51 -19.70
N THR A 25 13.51 12.56 -20.91
CA THR A 25 12.76 12.92 -22.12
C THR A 25 11.79 11.81 -22.50
N ILE A 26 12.24 10.54 -22.47
CA ILE A 26 11.38 9.37 -22.71
C ILE A 26 10.32 9.25 -21.63
N TYR A 27 10.70 9.40 -20.35
CA TYR A 27 9.76 9.39 -19.24
C TYR A 27 8.66 10.45 -19.39
N ARG A 28 9.04 11.70 -19.73
CA ARG A 28 8.07 12.79 -19.94
C ARG A 28 7.17 12.54 -21.15
N LEU A 29 7.70 11.97 -22.22
CA LEU A 29 6.92 11.57 -23.40
C LEU A 29 5.87 10.52 -23.03
N LEU A 30 6.29 9.42 -22.38
CA LEU A 30 5.38 8.36 -21.95
C LEU A 30 4.34 8.90 -20.96
N LYS A 31 4.73 9.80 -20.06
CA LYS A 31 3.82 10.42 -19.09
C LYS A 31 2.78 11.29 -19.79
N LYS A 32 3.18 12.08 -20.80
CA LYS A 32 2.26 12.89 -21.62
C LYS A 32 1.19 12.05 -22.33
N HIS A 33 1.54 10.83 -22.70
CA HIS A 33 0.64 9.89 -23.37
C HIS A 33 -0.04 8.90 -22.41
N ASN A 34 0.05 9.10 -21.09
CA ASN A 34 -0.49 8.20 -20.05
C ASN A 34 -0.01 6.74 -20.17
N LEU A 35 1.20 6.53 -20.70
CA LEU A 35 1.84 5.23 -20.88
C LEU A 35 2.77 4.85 -19.73
N VAL A 36 3.01 5.77 -18.79
CA VAL A 36 3.65 5.45 -17.50
C VAL A 36 2.58 4.76 -16.67
N GLY A 37 2.69 3.43 -16.56
CA GLY A 37 1.80 2.64 -15.72
C GLY A 37 1.68 3.26 -14.34
N LYS A 38 0.47 3.22 -13.74
CA LYS A 38 0.29 3.61 -12.34
C LYS A 38 1.36 2.88 -11.53
N GLU A 39 2.12 3.61 -10.71
CA GLU A 39 2.96 2.99 -9.69
C GLU A 39 2.03 2.13 -8.85
N ILE A 40 2.00 0.83 -9.14
CA ILE A 40 1.52 -0.15 -8.19
C ILE A 40 2.64 -0.15 -7.16
N LEU A 41 2.54 0.76 -6.18
CA LEU A 41 3.30 0.65 -4.96
C LEU A 41 3.07 -0.80 -4.50
N PRO A 42 4.13 -1.62 -4.36
CA PRO A 42 3.97 -2.95 -3.81
C PRO A 42 3.47 -2.74 -2.39
N MET A 43 2.15 -2.80 -2.22
CA MET A 43 1.54 -2.87 -0.92
C MET A 43 2.04 -4.20 -0.37
N PRO A 44 2.86 -4.20 0.70
CA PRO A 44 3.45 -5.43 1.19
C PRO A 44 2.33 -6.41 1.44
N GLU A 45 2.47 -7.60 0.88
CA GLU A 45 1.52 -8.69 1.09
C GLU A 45 1.39 -8.90 2.61
N ARG A 46 0.23 -8.54 3.17
CA ARG A 46 -0.07 -8.85 4.56
C ARG A 46 -0.35 -10.33 4.64
N LYS A 47 0.70 -11.14 4.86
CA LYS A 47 0.52 -12.54 5.25
C LYS A 47 -0.30 -12.57 6.55
N ARG A 48 -1.39 -13.33 6.57
CA ARG A 48 -2.08 -13.67 7.81
C ARG A 48 -1.08 -14.47 8.66
N PHE A 49 -0.67 -13.91 9.78
CA PHE A 49 0.04 -14.66 10.81
C PHE A 49 -1.02 -15.44 11.59
N ALA A 50 -1.09 -16.75 11.36
CA ALA A 50 -1.88 -17.67 12.15
C ALA A 50 -0.93 -18.53 12.98
N TYR A 51 -1.30 -18.78 14.23
CA TYR A 51 -0.55 -19.61 15.17
C TYR A 51 -1.28 -20.95 15.34
N ASP A 52 -0.54 -22.04 15.58
CA ASP A 52 -1.09 -23.41 15.53
C ASP A 52 -1.94 -23.78 16.77
N GLN A 53 -1.88 -23.01 17.86
CA GLN A 53 -2.64 -23.29 19.10
C GLN A 53 -3.60 -22.16 19.48
N ILE A 54 -4.73 -22.56 20.08
CA ILE A 54 -5.74 -21.66 20.66
C ILE A 54 -5.09 -20.85 21.79
N ASN A 55 -5.41 -19.55 21.87
CA ASN A 55 -4.86 -18.55 22.80
C ASN A 55 -3.41 -18.11 22.56
N GLU A 56 -2.76 -18.47 21.44
CA GLU A 56 -1.41 -17.96 21.12
C GLU A 56 -1.44 -16.52 20.61
N LEU A 57 -2.56 -16.08 20.01
CA LEU A 57 -2.69 -14.74 19.46
C LEU A 57 -4.04 -14.09 19.81
N TRP A 58 -3.94 -13.01 20.59
CA TRP A 58 -5.06 -12.14 20.90
C TRP A 58 -4.90 -10.82 20.15
N GLN A 59 -5.88 -10.47 19.34
CA GLN A 59 -5.99 -9.15 18.73
C GLN A 59 -6.87 -8.26 19.61
N GLY A 60 -6.30 -7.17 20.10
CA GLY A 60 -7.04 -6.09 20.76
C GLY A 60 -7.35 -4.98 19.78
N ASP A 61 -8.59 -4.48 19.77
CA ASP A 61 -8.97 -3.28 19.04
C ASP A 61 -9.69 -2.29 19.96
N LEU A 62 -9.55 -1.00 19.65
CA LEU A 62 -10.18 0.09 20.37
C LEU A 62 -10.79 1.08 19.38
N SER A 63 -12.08 1.29 19.53
CA SER A 63 -12.83 2.29 18.78
C SER A 63 -13.34 3.42 19.67
N HIS A 64 -13.23 4.65 19.18
CA HIS A 64 -13.84 5.80 19.83
C HIS A 64 -15.34 5.79 19.57
N GLY A 65 -16.12 5.64 20.63
CA GLY A 65 -17.56 5.70 20.57
C GLY A 65 -18.11 7.14 20.62
N PRO A 66 -19.42 7.30 20.44
CA PRO A 66 -20.07 8.59 20.55
C PRO A 66 -19.92 9.17 21.96
N THR A 67 -19.83 10.49 22.07
CA THR A 67 -19.83 11.17 23.37
C THR A 67 -21.26 11.19 23.92
N ILE A 68 -21.47 10.65 25.11
CA ILE A 68 -22.77 10.62 25.77
C ILE A 68 -22.83 11.65 26.89
N ARG A 69 -24.03 12.08 27.30
CA ARG A 69 -24.21 12.95 28.46
C ARG A 69 -24.72 12.14 29.65
N VAL A 70 -23.97 12.14 30.74
CA VAL A 70 -24.37 11.51 32.02
C VAL A 70 -24.37 12.60 33.07
N ASN A 71 -25.51 12.79 33.75
CA ASN A 71 -25.71 13.87 34.74
C ASN A 71 -25.32 15.26 34.22
N GLY A 72 -25.70 15.56 32.97
CA GLY A 72 -25.43 16.85 32.32
C GLY A 72 -23.99 17.07 31.85
N LYS A 73 -23.06 16.15 32.15
CA LYS A 73 -21.66 16.23 31.72
C LYS A 73 -21.42 15.31 30.51
N ALA A 74 -20.67 15.82 29.53
CA ALA A 74 -20.25 15.03 28.39
C ALA A 74 -19.17 14.02 28.81
N GLN A 75 -19.33 12.76 28.41
CA GLN A 75 -18.42 11.65 28.67
C GLN A 75 -18.07 10.95 27.36
N LYS A 76 -16.77 10.75 27.13
CA LYS A 76 -16.28 9.98 25.99
C LYS A 76 -16.55 8.51 26.23
N THR A 77 -16.96 7.78 25.20
CA THR A 77 -17.12 6.34 25.25
C THR A 77 -16.09 5.66 24.35
N PHE A 78 -15.72 4.45 24.71
CA PHE A 78 -14.78 3.62 23.97
C PHE A 78 -15.35 2.22 23.88
N LEU A 79 -15.27 1.63 22.69
CA LEU A 79 -15.49 0.21 22.50
C LEU A 79 -14.12 -0.45 22.50
N ILE A 80 -13.91 -1.41 23.39
CA ILE A 80 -12.68 -2.20 23.48
C ILE A 80 -13.07 -3.64 23.16
N ALA A 81 -12.43 -4.23 22.16
CA ALA A 81 -12.64 -5.61 21.74
C ALA A 81 -11.36 -6.42 21.90
N TYR A 82 -11.50 -7.64 22.40
CA TYR A 82 -10.43 -8.65 22.41
C TYR A 82 -10.94 -9.84 21.60
N ILE A 83 -10.19 -10.21 20.56
CA ILE A 83 -10.54 -11.25 19.60
C ILE A 83 -9.41 -12.28 19.63
N ASP A 84 -9.74 -13.55 19.86
CA ASP A 84 -8.80 -14.65 19.67
C ASP A 84 -8.79 -15.01 18.17
N ASP A 85 -7.64 -14.82 17.50
CA ASP A 85 -7.49 -15.10 16.07
C ASP A 85 -6.96 -16.53 15.86
N SER A 86 -7.55 -17.49 16.57
CA SER A 86 -7.34 -18.92 16.33
C SER A 86 -8.30 -19.40 15.25
N ALA A 87 -7.93 -19.19 13.98
CA ALA A 87 -8.59 -19.86 12.87
C ALA A 87 -8.20 -21.35 12.90
N SER A 88 -9.07 -22.20 13.44
CA SER A 88 -9.05 -23.64 13.15
C SER A 88 -9.52 -23.90 11.73
#